data_AF-A0A436FZT1-F1
#
_entry.id   AF-A0A436FZT1-F1
#
_cell.length_a   1.000
_cell.length_b   1.000
_cell.length_c   1.000
_cell.angle_alpha   90.00
_cell.angle_beta   90.00
_cell.angle_gamma   90.00
#
_symmetry.space_group_name_H-M   'P 1'
#
loop_
_entity.id
_entity.type
_entity.pdbx_description
1 polymer ?
#
loop_
_entity_poly.entity_id
_entity_poly.type
_entity_poly.pdbx_seq_one_letter_code
_entity_poly.pdbx_strand_id
1 'polypeptide(L)'
;MMDSIFSFSDFPIMLTLWVGFAGCALSLLFAVVTVIARLLGNIDPAGYTTLVLLITGFGSASLLVQGILGCYLWRAVENTKSRPLRIISRVVDGTAK
;
A
#
# COMPACT_ATOMS: atom_id res chain seq x y z
N MET A 1 14.10 -2.48 -19.13
CA MET A 1 12.63 -2.66 -19.22
C MET A 1 11.93 -2.32 -17.91
N MET A 2 12.38 -2.86 -16.77
CA MET A 2 11.84 -2.50 -15.44
C MET A 2 11.87 -0.99 -15.16
N ASP A 3 12.93 -0.27 -15.52
CA ASP A 3 13.05 1.18 -15.28
C ASP A 3 11.93 2.00 -15.95
N SER A 4 11.37 1.52 -17.06
CA SER A 4 10.28 2.20 -17.75
C SER A 4 8.95 2.02 -17.01
N ILE A 5 8.71 0.82 -16.46
CA ILE A 5 7.52 0.54 -15.65
C ILE A 5 7.57 1.35 -14.35
N PHE A 6 8.73 1.41 -13.68
CA PHE A 6 8.87 2.17 -12.42
C PHE A 6 8.86 3.69 -12.60
N SER A 7 9.24 4.22 -13.77
CA SER A 7 9.35 5.68 -13.99
C SER A 7 8.08 6.33 -14.52
N PHE A 8 7.20 5.56 -15.17
CA PHE A 8 5.98 6.06 -15.81
C PHE A 8 4.68 5.44 -15.27
N SER A 9 4.75 4.46 -14.37
CA SER A 9 3.57 3.79 -13.84
C SER A 9 3.57 3.68 -12.33
N ASP A 10 2.43 4.00 -11.71
CA ASP A 10 2.12 3.81 -10.29
C ASP A 10 1.63 2.38 -9.99
N PHE A 11 1.51 1.53 -11.02
CA PHE A 11 1.07 0.15 -10.92
C PHE A 11 1.80 -0.70 -9.84
N PRO A 12 3.15 -0.74 -9.76
CA PRO A 12 3.83 -1.58 -8.76
C PRO A 12 3.57 -1.13 -7.32
N ILE A 13 3.35 0.17 -7.11
CA ILE A 13 3.05 0.76 -5.80
C ILE A 13 1.61 0.43 -5.39
N MET A 14 0.67 0.59 -6.33
CA MET A 14 -0.72 0.20 -6.08
C MET A 14 -0.84 -1.29 -5.80
N LEU A 15 -0.07 -2.14 -6.50
CA LEU A 15 -0.05 -3.58 -6.26
C LEU A 15 0.37 -3.91 -4.82
N THR A 16 1.45 -3.29 -4.32
CA THR A 16 1.89 -3.52 -2.93
C THR A 16 0.87 -3.03 -1.90
N LEU A 17 0.19 -1.90 -2.17
CA LEU A 17 -0.90 -1.40 -1.33
C LEU A 17 -2.07 -2.40 -1.27
N TRP A 18 -2.53 -2.90 -2.43
CA TRP A 18 -3.62 -3.88 -2.52
C TRP A 18 -3.26 -5.21 -1.87
N VAL A 19 -2.03 -5.69 -2.07
CA VAL A 19 -1.52 -6.91 -1.42
C VAL A 19 -1.43 -6.74 0.09
N GLY A 20 -0.95 -5.59 0.58
CA GLY A 20 -0.92 -5.30 2.02
C GLY A 20 -2.32 -5.23 2.63
N PHE A 21 -3.27 -4.59 1.95
CA PHE A 21 -4.66 -4.53 2.40
C PHE A 21 -5.33 -5.91 2.43
N ALA A 22 -5.20 -6.68 1.34
CA ALA A 22 -5.70 -8.05 1.27
C ALA A 22 -5.04 -8.95 2.34
N GLY A 23 -3.73 -8.79 2.55
CA GLY A 23 -2.98 -9.48 3.61
C GLY A 23 -3.51 -9.15 5.00
N CYS A 24 -3.82 -7.88 5.29
CA CYS A 24 -4.41 -7.47 6.56
C CYS A 24 -5.79 -8.11 6.78
N ALA A 25 -6.65 -8.12 5.77
CA ALA A 25 -7.95 -8.77 5.83
C ALA A 25 -7.82 -10.29 6.06
N LEU A 26 -6.91 -10.94 5.34
CA LEU A 26 -6.66 -12.37 5.45
C LEU A 26 -6.05 -12.73 6.82
N SER A 27 -5.15 -11.89 7.34
CA SER A 27 -4.56 -12.03 8.67
C SER A 27 -5.61 -11.93 9.77
N LEU A 28 -6.58 -11.04 9.64
CA LEU A 28 -7.71 -10.93 10.57
C LEU A 28 -8.57 -12.20 10.57
N LEU A 29 -8.88 -12.75 9.38
CA LEU A 29 -9.61 -14.01 9.26
C LEU A 29 -8.83 -15.18 9.86
N PHE A 30 -7.53 -15.26 9.53
CA PHE A 30 -6.65 -16.29 10.06
C PHE A 30 -6.52 -16.19 11.58
N ALA A 31 -6.53 -14.97 12.12
CA ALA A 31 -6.50 -14.74 13.54
C ALA A 31 -7.74 -15.30 14.25
N VAL A 32 -8.93 -15.04 13.71
CA VAL A 32 -10.19 -15.57 14.25
C VAL A 32 -10.17 -17.10 14.23
N VAL A 33 -9.79 -17.72 13.11
CA VAL A 33 -9.70 -19.18 12.98
C VAL A 33 -8.73 -19.78 13.99
N THR A 34 -7.55 -19.18 14.14
CA THR A 34 -6.50 -19.70 15.04
C THR A 34 -6.90 -19.57 16.51
N VAL A 35 -7.58 -18.48 16.89
CA VAL A 35 -8.10 -18.29 18.25
C VAL A 35 -9.19 -19.32 18.56
N ILE A 36 -10.14 -19.54 17.64
CA ILE A 36 -11.19 -20.56 17.81
C ILE A 36 -10.55 -21.95 17.95
N ALA A 37 -9.58 -22.29 17.09
CA ALA A 37 -8.87 -23.57 17.17
C ALA A 37 -8.13 -23.76 18.50
N ARG A 38 -7.56 -22.69 19.07
CA ARG A 38 -6.93 -22.72 20.40
C ARG A 38 -7.95 -22.95 21.51
N LEU A 39 -9.13 -22.33 21.44
CA LEU A 39 -10.20 -22.52 22.42
C LEU A 39 -10.78 -23.94 22.37
N LEU A 40 -10.79 -24.57 21.20
CA LEU A 40 -11.20 -25.97 21.01
C LEU A 40 -10.14 -26.99 21.46
N GLY A 41 -8.97 -26.55 21.92
CA GLY A 41 -7.90 -27.44 22.38
C GLY A 41 -7.07 -28.11 21.27
N ASN A 42 -7.26 -27.73 19.99
CA ASN A 42 -6.55 -28.34 18.85
C ASN A 42 -5.09 -27.86 18.67
N ILE A 43 -4.62 -26.93 19.51
CA ILE A 43 -3.27 -26.38 19.45
C ILE A 43 -2.59 -26.66 20.79
N ASP A 44 -1.75 -27.69 20.84
CA ASP A 44 -1.03 -28.11 22.05
C ASP A 44 0.14 -27.20 22.45
N PRO A 45 0.99 -26.70 21.53
CA PRO A 45 2.16 -25.92 21.92
C PRO A 45 1.77 -24.54 22.46
N ALA A 46 2.17 -24.26 23.71
CA ALA A 46 2.03 -22.93 24.28
C ALA A 46 2.83 -21.90 23.46
N GLY A 47 2.19 -20.78 23.12
CA GLY A 47 2.81 -19.68 22.38
C GLY A 47 2.73 -19.77 20.85
N TYR A 48 2.32 -20.90 20.27
CA TYR A 48 2.15 -21.01 18.80
C TYR A 48 1.11 -20.00 18.28
N THR A 49 -0.06 -19.95 18.91
CA THR A 49 -1.14 -19.04 18.53
C THR A 49 -0.69 -17.58 18.55
N THR A 50 0.01 -17.15 19.60
CA THR A 50 0.48 -15.76 19.72
C THR A 50 1.57 -15.42 18.71
N LEU A 51 2.51 -16.34 18.46
CA LEU A 51 3.58 -16.12 17.46
C LEU A 51 3.02 -15.98 16.05
N VAL A 52 2.12 -16.88 15.65
CA VAL A 52 1.51 -16.85 14.32
C VAL A 52 0.70 -15.56 14.14
N LEU A 53 -0.12 -15.18 15.13
CA LEU A 53 -0.87 -13.93 15.11
C LEU A 53 0.04 -12.71 14.96
N LEU A 54 1.13 -12.65 15.74
CA LEU A 54 2.09 -11.55 15.69
C LEU A 54 2.76 -11.46 14.31
N ILE A 55 3.30 -12.58 13.82
CA ILE A 55 4.05 -12.60 12.56
C ILE A 55 3.15 -12.23 11.38
N THR A 56 1.96 -12.86 11.27
CA THR A 56 1.03 -12.60 10.16
C THR A 56 0.41 -11.22 10.26
N GLY A 57 0.10 -10.75 11.47
CA GLY A 57 -0.43 -9.41 11.75
C GLY A 57 0.58 -8.32 11.41
N PHE A 58 1.77 -8.35 12.02
CA PHE A 58 2.82 -7.36 11.76
C PHE A 58 3.36 -7.42 10.34
N GLY A 59 3.47 -8.62 9.75
CA GLY A 59 3.92 -8.77 8.36
C GLY A 59 2.96 -8.08 7.39
N SER A 60 1.65 -8.31 7.54
CA SER A 60 0.63 -7.69 6.70
C SER A 60 0.56 -6.17 6.89
N ALA A 61 0.61 -5.71 8.15
CA ALA A 61 0.62 -4.29 8.47
C ALA A 61 1.87 -3.57 7.89
N SER A 62 3.05 -4.20 7.98
CA SER A 62 4.29 -3.65 7.43
C SER A 62 4.25 -3.51 5.91
N LEU A 63 3.70 -4.51 5.21
CA LEU A 63 3.45 -4.46 3.76
C LEU A 63 2.52 -3.30 3.37
N LEU A 64 1.45 -3.10 4.13
CA LEU A 64 0.50 -2.01 3.92
C LEU A 64 1.18 -0.65 4.11
N VAL A 65 1.97 -0.48 5.17
CA VAL A 65 2.75 0.74 5.44
C VAL A 65 3.75 1.02 4.30
N GLN A 66 4.43 -0.01 3.78
CA GLN A 66 5.34 0.14 2.64
C GLN A 66 4.60 0.59 1.37
N GLY A 67 3.40 0.06 1.10
CA GLY A 67 2.57 0.51 -0.04
C GLY A 67 2.16 1.98 0.09
N ILE A 68 1.77 2.42 1.30
CA ILE A 68 1.44 3.83 1.58
C ILE A 68 2.67 4.72 1.35
N LEU A 69 3.83 4.34 1.91
CA LEU A 69 5.08 5.07 1.73
C LEU A 69 5.47 5.17 0.25
N GLY A 70 5.29 4.10 -0.52
CA GLY A 70 5.49 4.10 -1.97
C GLY A 70 4.61 5.15 -2.68
N CYS A 71 3.34 5.26 -2.31
CA CYS A 71 2.42 6.27 -2.88
C CYS A 71 2.89 7.69 -2.59
N TYR A 72 3.38 7.95 -1.37
CA TYR A 72 3.93 9.24 -1.00
C TYR A 72 5.22 9.56 -1.76
N LEU A 73 6.13 8.59 -1.87
CA LEU A 73 7.38 8.74 -2.62
C LEU A 73 7.12 9.03 -4.10
N TRP A 74 6.17 8.34 -4.71
CA TRP A 74 5.77 8.60 -6.10
C TRP A 74 5.29 10.04 -6.30
N ARG A 75 4.42 10.53 -5.41
CA ARG A 75 3.96 11.92 -5.45
C ARG A 75 5.12 12.89 -5.24
N ALA A 76 6.05 12.60 -4.33
CA ALA A 76 7.23 13.43 -4.12
C ALA A 76 8.09 13.53 -5.39
N VAL A 77 8.33 12.40 -6.07
CA VAL A 77 9.07 12.36 -7.34
C VAL A 77 8.35 13.15 -8.43
N GLU A 78 7.03 13.02 -8.55
CA GLU A 78 6.27 13.76 -9.55
C GLU A 78 6.28 15.27 -9.28
N ASN A 79 6.24 15.70 -8.02
CA ASN A 79 6.36 17.11 -7.64
C ASN A 79 7.75 17.69 -7.99
N THR A 80 8.82 16.90 -7.84
CA THR A 80 10.18 17.34 -8.22
C THR A 80 10.32 17.61 -9.71
N LYS A 81 9.54 16.93 -10.57
CA LYS A 81 9.57 17.12 -12.03
C LYS A 81 9.12 18.52 -12.49
N SER A 82 8.59 19.37 -11.59
CA SER A 82 8.31 20.79 -11.84
C SER A 82 7.55 21.07 -13.15
N ARG A 83 6.63 20.17 -13.55
CA ARG A 83 5.87 20.35 -14.79
C ARG A 83 4.96 21.58 -14.64
N PRO A 84 5.02 22.56 -15.55
CA PRO A 84 4.18 23.75 -15.45
C PRO A 84 2.70 23.34 -15.45
N LEU A 85 1.94 23.79 -14.44
CA LEU A 85 0.53 23.47 -14.23
C LEU A 85 -0.38 23.85 -15.40
N ARG A 86 0.08 24.76 -16.27
CA ARG A 86 -0.62 25.18 -17.48
C ARG A 86 0.36 25.65 -18.53
N ILE A 87 0.08 25.27 -19.78
CA ILE A 87 0.67 25.91 -20.96
C ILE A 87 -0.35 26.93 -21.46
N ILE A 88 0.00 28.21 -21.44
CA ILE A 88 -0.87 29.27 -21.98
C ILE A 88 -0.81 29.20 -23.50
N SER A 89 -1.90 28.76 -24.14
CA SER A 89 -1.95 28.59 -25.60
C SER A 89 -2.27 29.90 -26.33
N ARG A 90 -3.05 30.80 -25.72
CA ARG A 90 -3.37 32.12 -26.26
C ARG A 90 -3.82 33.05 -25.14
N VAL A 91 -3.18 34.22 -25.04
CA VAL A 91 -3.66 35.35 -24.25
C VAL A 91 -4.55 36.17 -25.17
N VAL A 92 -5.83 36.31 -24.84
CA VAL A 92 -6.72 37.25 -25.54
C VAL A 92 -6.74 38.51 -24.69
N ASP A 93 -6.05 39.55 -25.14
CA ASP A 93 -6.13 40.87 -24.52
C ASP A 93 -7.52 41.45 -24.80
N GLY A 94 -8.37 41.44 -23.78
CA GLY A 94 -9.68 42.06 -23.82
C GLY A 94 -9.54 43.56 -23.66
N THR A 95 -9.11 44.26 -24.72
CA THR A 95 -9.34 45.71 -24.85
C THR A 95 -10.81 45.93 -25.17
N ALA A 96 -11.66 45.82 -24.15
CA ALA A 96 -12.98 46.43 -24.18
C ALA A 96 -12.78 47.94 -24.00
N LYS A 97 -12.77 48.63 -25.14
CA LYS A 97 -13.05 50.05 -25.38
C LYS A 97 -12.61 51.08 -24.33
#